data_AF-A0A6A5RVB7-F1
#
_entry.id   AF-A0A6A5RVB7-F1
#
_cell.length_a   1.000
_cell.length_b   1.000
_cell.length_c   1.000
_cell.angle_alpha   90.00
_cell.angle_beta   90.00
_cell.angle_gamma   90.00
#
_symmetry.space_group_name_H-M   'P 1'
#
loop_
_entity.id
_entity.type
_entity.pdbx_description
1 polymer ?
#
loop_
_entity_poly.entity_id
_entity_poly.type
_entity_poly.pdbx_seq_one_letter_code
_entity_poly.pdbx_strand_id
1 'polypeptide(L)'
;MGKITTQLVVTGSERRGRPKAIQPGNREWVTVIQGINAAGWAIPPFIIFAGQYHLSAWYKEDIPRDWAVAVSENGWTTNELGVKWLKHFIKHTDGKVVGARRLLILDGHESHHSLEFQELCKKNNICTLCMPPHSSHLLQPLDVGCFSLLKRAYSREIEALIRHHINHITKLEFLPAFKAAFNQSFTSANICSAFRGAGLVPLQPDVVLSKLDVQLRTPTPAALPEAPWQARTPSNVRELEAQSTLIRERLKKGAEVMMLSAELMRDRITGLERANEAASARKQRKKKRIQQRGVLTKGAGEDILTQREANQQIACEERQGGEQSGVSRQALARCKRCRETGHNSRTCKKDTLDTV
;
A
#
# COMPACT_ATOMS: atom_id res chain seq x y z
N MET A 1 -23.00 4.11 19.04
CA MET A 1 -23.55 5.26 19.78
C MET A 1 -22.61 5.64 20.91
N GLY A 2 -22.35 6.94 21.10
CA GLY A 2 -21.96 7.57 22.37
C GLY A 2 -20.51 7.45 22.87
N LYS A 3 -19.66 8.42 22.53
CA LYS A 3 -19.07 9.41 23.47
C LYS A 3 -18.09 10.33 22.73
N ILE A 4 -18.37 11.63 22.77
CA ILE A 4 -17.41 12.69 22.50
C ILE A 4 -16.49 12.75 23.73
N THR A 5 -15.18 12.66 23.54
CA THR A 5 -14.20 12.96 24.59
C THR A 5 -13.16 13.92 24.04
N THR A 6 -13.06 15.07 24.69
CA THR A 6 -12.03 16.09 24.54
C THR A 6 -10.67 15.48 24.92
N GLN A 7 -9.83 15.19 23.92
CA GLN A 7 -8.48 14.71 24.20
C GLN A 7 -7.61 15.87 24.68
N LEU A 8 -7.05 15.70 25.87
CA LEU A 8 -6.07 16.59 26.49
C LEU A 8 -4.83 16.67 25.58
N VAL A 9 -4.59 17.83 24.96
CA VAL A 9 -3.33 18.10 24.25
C VAL A 9 -2.32 18.55 25.30
N VAL A 10 -1.42 17.65 25.71
CA VAL A 10 -0.26 18.04 26.52
C VAL A 10 0.80 18.61 25.58
N THR A 11 0.77 19.91 25.34
CA THR A 11 1.90 20.62 24.72
C THR A 11 2.96 20.89 25.77
N GLY A 12 3.87 19.93 25.98
CA GLY A 12 5.14 20.24 26.62
C GLY A 12 6.00 21.04 25.64
N SER A 13 6.43 22.25 26.03
CA SER A 13 7.35 23.11 25.27
C SER A 13 8.74 22.49 25.09
N GLU A 14 9.07 21.44 25.86
CA GLU A 14 10.36 20.75 25.87
C GLU A 14 10.32 19.39 25.17
N ARG A 15 10.01 19.35 23.86
CA ARG A 15 10.29 18.15 23.05
C ARG A 15 11.29 18.47 21.95
N ARG A 16 12.52 17.95 22.09
CA ARG A 16 13.49 17.84 20.99
C ARG A 16 13.05 16.70 20.05
N GLY A 17 12.18 17.04 19.12
CA GLY A 17 11.72 16.14 18.05
C GLY A 17 10.46 16.68 17.39
N ARG A 18 10.28 16.41 16.09
CA ARG A 18 9.01 16.72 15.43
C ARG A 18 7.89 15.93 16.12
N PRO A 19 6.84 16.57 16.65
CA PRO A 19 5.72 15.85 17.25
C PRO A 19 5.12 14.92 16.19
N LYS A 20 5.13 13.60 16.46
CA LYS A 20 4.39 12.65 15.65
C LYS A 20 2.91 12.86 15.93
N ALA A 21 2.13 13.16 14.91
CA ALA A 21 0.68 13.22 15.03
C ALA A 21 0.16 11.85 15.52
N ILE A 22 -0.53 11.83 16.65
CA ILE A 22 -1.16 10.63 17.19
C ILE A 22 -2.38 10.33 16.31
N GLN A 23 -2.45 9.11 15.77
CA GLN A 23 -3.51 8.69 14.87
C GLN A 23 -4.76 8.21 15.62
N PRO A 24 -5.96 8.74 15.31
CA PRO A 24 -7.22 8.03 15.49
C PRO A 24 -7.49 7.17 14.23
N GLY A 25 -6.95 5.96 14.17
CA GLY A 25 -7.06 5.10 12.97
C GLY A 25 -7.17 3.61 13.31
N ASN A 26 -7.85 2.84 12.43
CA ASN A 26 -7.95 1.39 12.52
C ASN A 26 -6.57 0.74 12.25
N ARG A 27 -6.22 -0.31 12.99
CA ARG A 27 -4.94 -1.02 12.90
C ARG A 27 -5.12 -2.32 12.10
N GLU A 28 -5.41 -2.21 10.81
CA GLU A 28 -5.37 -3.39 9.93
C GLU A 28 -3.91 -3.71 9.57
N TRP A 29 -3.51 -4.97 9.78
CA TRP A 29 -2.17 -5.44 9.46
C TRP A 29 -2.10 -5.97 8.02
N VAL A 30 -0.98 -5.71 7.35
CA VAL A 30 -0.63 -6.30 6.07
C VAL A 30 0.73 -6.99 6.23
N THR A 31 0.81 -8.26 5.86
CA THR A 31 2.07 -9.01 5.87
C THR A 31 2.71 -8.93 4.50
N VAL A 32 4.03 -8.71 4.43
CA VAL A 32 4.79 -8.77 3.19
C VAL A 32 5.96 -9.72 3.36
N ILE A 33 6.03 -10.74 2.51
CA ILE A 33 7.18 -11.63 2.41
C ILE A 33 8.05 -11.16 1.26
N GLN A 34 9.31 -10.86 1.57
CA GLN A 34 10.25 -10.28 0.63
C GLN A 34 11.52 -11.14 0.51
N GLY A 35 12.07 -11.24 -0.71
CA GLY A 35 13.36 -11.87 -0.96
C GLY A 35 14.34 -10.89 -1.62
N ILE A 36 15.60 -10.97 -1.24
CA ILE A 36 16.72 -10.20 -1.81
C ILE A 36 17.93 -11.13 -1.99
N ASN A 37 18.89 -10.73 -2.83
CA ASN A 37 20.14 -11.47 -2.97
C ASN A 37 21.38 -10.58 -2.87
N ALA A 38 22.54 -11.23 -2.74
CA ALA A 38 23.82 -10.55 -2.57
C ALA A 38 24.28 -9.74 -3.80
N ALA A 39 23.70 -9.99 -4.98
CA ALA A 39 23.96 -9.21 -6.19
C ALA A 39 23.18 -7.87 -6.22
N GLY A 40 22.40 -7.58 -5.17
CA GLY A 40 21.74 -6.28 -5.03
C GLY A 40 20.39 -6.19 -5.72
N TRP A 41 19.66 -7.29 -5.90
CA TRP A 41 18.30 -7.22 -6.43
C TRP A 41 17.28 -7.91 -5.53
N ALA A 42 16.03 -7.45 -5.63
CA ALA A 42 14.88 -7.96 -4.91
C ALA A 42 13.94 -8.71 -5.86
N ILE A 43 13.31 -9.78 -5.39
CA ILE A 43 12.15 -10.37 -6.09
C ILE A 43 10.93 -9.46 -5.91
N PRO A 44 9.88 -9.58 -6.74
CA PRO A 44 8.62 -8.89 -6.48
C PRO A 44 8.05 -9.28 -5.11
N PRO A 45 7.51 -8.33 -4.33
CA PRO A 45 6.95 -8.59 -3.02
C PRO A 45 5.74 -9.52 -3.10
N PHE A 46 5.59 -10.32 -2.05
CA PHE A 46 4.44 -11.19 -1.84
C PHE A 46 3.62 -10.65 -0.67
N ILE A 47 2.51 -9.98 -1.00
CA ILE A 47 1.68 -9.23 -0.06
C ILE A 47 0.52 -10.10 0.38
N ILE A 48 0.25 -10.19 1.69
CA ILE A 48 -0.84 -10.96 2.27
C ILE A 48 -1.79 -9.99 2.97
N PHE A 49 -3.02 -9.94 2.48
CA PHE A 49 -4.10 -9.17 3.08
C PHE A 49 -4.98 -10.04 3.97
N ALA A 50 -5.39 -9.48 5.12
CA ALA A 50 -6.45 -10.08 5.93
C ALA A 50 -7.78 -10.12 5.13
N GLY A 51 -8.42 -11.27 5.02
CA GLY A 51 -9.68 -11.44 4.33
C GLY A 51 -9.79 -12.76 3.55
N GLN A 52 -10.94 -12.95 2.91
CA GLN A 52 -11.26 -14.19 2.18
C GLN A 52 -11.34 -14.00 0.66
N TYR A 53 -11.46 -12.77 0.18
CA TYR A 53 -11.70 -12.48 -1.23
C TYR A 53 -10.74 -11.43 -1.76
N HIS A 54 -10.33 -11.64 -3.00
CA HIS A 54 -9.68 -10.63 -3.82
C HIS A 54 -10.72 -9.62 -4.31
N LEU A 55 -10.45 -8.33 -4.09
CA LEU A 55 -11.33 -7.24 -4.53
C LEU A 55 -10.78 -6.59 -5.79
N SER A 56 -11.65 -6.37 -6.78
CA SER A 56 -11.31 -5.75 -8.07
C SER A 56 -10.55 -4.42 -7.92
N ALA A 57 -10.88 -3.62 -6.91
CA ALA A 57 -10.26 -2.32 -6.69
C ALA A 57 -8.75 -2.40 -6.42
N TRP A 58 -8.25 -3.46 -5.79
CA TRP A 58 -6.82 -3.64 -5.53
C TRP A 58 -6.02 -3.79 -6.83
N TYR A 59 -6.63 -4.42 -7.83
CA TYR A 59 -6.05 -4.65 -9.15
C TYR A 59 -6.28 -3.48 -10.11
N LYS A 60 -6.78 -2.34 -9.62
CA LYS A 60 -6.81 -1.06 -10.34
C LYS A 60 -5.82 -0.05 -9.78
N GLU A 61 -5.11 -0.37 -8.69
CA GLU A 61 -4.03 0.46 -8.18
C GLU A 61 -2.78 0.31 -9.07
N ASP A 62 -1.96 1.35 -9.11
CA ASP A 62 -0.72 1.37 -9.89
C ASP A 62 0.39 0.64 -9.10
N ILE A 63 0.44 -0.69 -9.20
CA ILE A 63 1.53 -1.54 -8.73
C ILE A 63 2.05 -2.42 -9.88
N PRO A 64 3.32 -2.85 -9.86
CA PRO A 64 3.86 -3.69 -10.93
C PRO A 64 3.09 -5.01 -11.13
N ARG A 65 2.96 -5.45 -12.39
CA ARG A 65 2.14 -6.61 -12.78
C ARG A 65 2.59 -7.93 -12.14
N ASP A 66 3.86 -8.04 -11.78
CA ASP A 66 4.48 -9.23 -11.20
C ASP A 66 4.39 -9.31 -9.67
N TRP A 67 3.85 -8.28 -9.01
CA TRP A 67 3.60 -8.32 -7.58
C TRP A 67 2.50 -9.32 -7.25
N ALA A 68 2.71 -10.13 -6.22
CA ALA A 68 1.76 -11.14 -5.79
C ALA A 68 0.93 -10.62 -4.61
N VAL A 69 -0.39 -10.77 -4.70
CA VAL A 69 -1.34 -10.50 -3.62
C VAL A 69 -1.99 -11.82 -3.24
N ALA A 70 -1.93 -12.14 -1.95
CA ALA A 70 -2.57 -13.28 -1.32
C ALA A 70 -3.58 -12.79 -0.28
N VAL A 71 -4.50 -13.66 0.12
CA VAL A 71 -5.41 -13.38 1.23
C VAL A 71 -5.38 -14.53 2.24
N SER A 72 -5.41 -14.18 3.53
CA SER A 72 -5.59 -15.12 4.64
C SER A 72 -6.56 -14.53 5.65
N GLU A 73 -7.24 -15.37 6.44
CA GLU A 73 -8.33 -14.91 7.31
C GLU A 73 -7.87 -13.86 8.33
N ASN A 74 -6.66 -14.02 8.84
CA ASN A 74 -6.06 -13.18 9.87
C ASN A 74 -4.91 -12.29 9.34
N GLY A 75 -4.59 -12.35 8.04
CA GLY A 75 -3.49 -11.61 7.42
C GLY A 75 -2.08 -12.18 7.68
N TRP A 76 -1.98 -13.29 8.41
CA TRP A 76 -0.70 -13.96 8.69
C TRP A 76 -0.35 -14.99 7.63
N THR A 77 0.92 -15.37 7.60
CA THR A 77 1.44 -16.46 6.76
C THR A 77 0.99 -17.81 7.31
N THR A 78 0.72 -18.76 6.42
CA THR A 78 0.43 -20.17 6.73
C THR A 78 1.41 -21.07 5.96
N ASN A 79 1.50 -22.35 6.30
CA ASN A 79 2.35 -23.32 5.58
C ASN A 79 2.01 -23.36 4.09
N GLU A 80 0.71 -23.33 3.74
CA GLU A 80 0.25 -23.28 2.36
C GLU A 80 0.72 -22.00 1.63
N LEU A 81 0.62 -20.84 2.29
CA LEU A 81 1.11 -19.58 1.74
C LEU A 81 2.64 -19.56 1.64
N GLY A 82 3.35 -20.20 2.57
CA GLY A 82 4.80 -20.39 2.53
C GLY A 82 5.23 -21.16 1.28
N VAL A 83 4.54 -22.25 0.94
CA VAL A 83 4.80 -23.00 -0.31
C VAL A 83 4.47 -22.17 -1.54
N LYS A 84 3.36 -21.41 -1.53
CA LYS A 84 3.03 -20.51 -2.66
C LYS A 84 4.06 -19.39 -2.83
N TRP A 85 4.57 -18.85 -1.73
CA TRP A 85 5.69 -17.91 -1.77
C TRP A 85 6.95 -18.57 -2.33
N LEU A 86 7.26 -19.82 -1.98
CA LEU A 86 8.41 -20.53 -2.54
C LEU A 86 8.28 -20.74 -4.06
N LYS A 87 7.07 -21.06 -4.56
CA LYS A 87 6.80 -21.12 -6.01
C LYS A 87 7.03 -19.75 -6.68
N HIS A 88 6.61 -18.67 -6.03
CA HIS A 88 6.88 -17.30 -6.47
C HIS A 88 8.39 -16.98 -6.47
N PHE A 89 9.11 -17.34 -5.41
CA PHE A 89 10.56 -17.20 -5.31
C PHE A 89 11.28 -17.95 -6.44
N ILE A 90 10.93 -19.21 -6.69
CA ILE A 90 11.50 -20.02 -7.79
C ILE A 90 11.27 -19.33 -9.12
N LYS A 91 10.03 -18.95 -9.43
CA LYS A 91 9.67 -18.25 -10.68
C LYS A 91 10.53 -17.01 -10.93
N HIS A 92 10.79 -16.21 -9.90
CA HIS A 92 11.54 -14.95 -10.03
C HIS A 92 13.06 -15.08 -9.89
N THR A 93 13.57 -16.28 -9.59
CA THR A 93 15.00 -16.53 -9.43
C THR A 93 15.57 -17.49 -10.47
N ASP A 94 14.72 -18.31 -11.13
CA ASP A 94 15.16 -19.37 -12.04
C ASP A 94 16.00 -18.88 -13.21
N GLY A 95 15.57 -17.80 -13.87
CA GLY A 95 16.31 -17.18 -14.97
C GLY A 95 17.56 -16.39 -14.54
N LYS A 96 17.89 -16.39 -13.25
CA LYS A 96 18.98 -15.59 -12.65
C LYS A 96 19.93 -16.44 -11.79
N VAL A 97 19.84 -17.76 -11.90
CA VAL A 97 20.69 -18.67 -11.14
C VAL A 97 22.13 -18.57 -11.66
N VAL A 98 23.07 -18.45 -10.73
CA VAL A 98 24.51 -18.55 -11.02
C VAL A 98 25.01 -19.84 -10.37
N GLY A 99 25.54 -20.76 -11.18
CA GLY A 99 26.00 -22.06 -10.72
C GLY A 99 24.89 -23.11 -10.58
N ALA A 100 25.16 -24.18 -9.82
CA ALA A 100 24.28 -25.34 -9.75
C ALA A 100 23.19 -25.27 -8.66
N ARG A 101 23.36 -24.42 -7.63
CA ARG A 101 22.49 -24.39 -6.44
C ARG A 101 22.22 -22.96 -5.98
N ARG A 102 21.05 -22.76 -5.36
CA ARG A 102 20.67 -21.51 -4.67
C ARG A 102 20.73 -21.73 -3.16
N LEU A 103 21.28 -20.78 -2.41
CA LEU A 103 21.19 -20.76 -0.95
C LEU A 103 20.05 -19.83 -0.53
N LEU A 104 19.06 -20.36 0.21
CA LEU A 104 17.96 -19.61 0.77
C LEU A 104 18.13 -19.52 2.29
N ILE A 105 18.40 -18.32 2.78
CA ILE A 105 18.58 -18.05 4.21
C ILE A 105 17.22 -17.62 4.80
N LEU A 106 16.78 -18.32 5.84
CA LEU A 106 15.45 -18.15 6.43
C LEU A 106 15.56 -17.87 7.94
N ASP A 107 14.57 -17.18 8.47
CA ASP A 107 14.35 -17.16 9.92
C ASP A 107 13.78 -18.51 10.38
N GLY A 108 13.83 -18.78 11.69
CA GLY A 108 13.33 -20.03 12.27
C GLY A 108 11.80 -20.11 12.33
N HIS A 109 11.06 -19.39 11.47
CA HIS A 109 9.61 -19.37 11.51
C HIS A 109 9.02 -20.71 11.04
N GLU A 110 8.00 -21.21 11.76
CA GLU A 110 7.42 -22.55 11.58
C GLU A 110 6.90 -22.81 10.15
N SER A 111 6.47 -21.76 9.45
CA SER A 111 5.96 -21.84 8.08
C SER A 111 6.95 -22.37 7.03
N HIS A 112 8.24 -22.41 7.35
CA HIS A 112 9.29 -22.93 6.48
C HIS A 112 9.65 -24.39 6.76
N HIS A 113 9.02 -25.03 7.74
CA HIS A 113 9.33 -26.41 8.18
C HIS A 113 8.41 -27.47 7.58
N SER A 114 7.47 -27.12 6.68
CA SER A 114 6.61 -28.12 6.07
C SER A 114 7.40 -29.04 5.13
N LEU A 115 7.02 -30.33 5.10
CA LEU A 115 7.63 -31.32 4.21
C LEU A 115 7.54 -30.89 2.74
N GLU A 116 6.38 -30.39 2.32
CA GLU A 116 6.15 -29.89 0.95
C GLU A 116 7.12 -28.75 0.59
N PHE A 117 7.42 -27.85 1.53
CA PHE A 117 8.37 -26.76 1.31
C PHE A 117 9.80 -27.31 1.10
N GLN A 118 10.22 -28.26 1.93
CA GLN A 118 11.54 -28.89 1.84
C GLN A 118 11.71 -29.71 0.55
N GLU A 119 10.70 -30.49 0.17
CA GLU A 119 10.69 -31.26 -1.08
C GLU A 119 10.76 -30.34 -2.30
N LEU A 120 10.02 -29.23 -2.28
CA LEU A 120 10.05 -28.25 -3.36
C LEU A 120 11.42 -27.57 -3.47
N CYS A 121 12.06 -27.24 -2.34
CA CYS A 121 13.44 -26.74 -2.32
C CYS A 121 14.41 -27.76 -2.92
N LYS A 122 14.34 -29.03 -2.50
CA LYS A 122 15.19 -30.12 -3.00
C LYS A 122 15.03 -30.31 -4.51
N LYS A 123 13.78 -30.33 -5.00
CA LYS A 123 13.47 -30.46 -6.44
C LYS A 123 14.04 -29.34 -7.30
N ASN A 124 14.22 -28.14 -6.74
CA ASN A 124 14.68 -26.95 -7.45
C ASN A 124 16.13 -26.55 -7.13
N ASN A 125 16.92 -27.48 -6.56
CA ASN A 125 18.32 -27.27 -6.15
C ASN A 125 18.52 -26.06 -5.22
N ILE A 126 17.57 -25.86 -4.29
CA ILE A 126 17.63 -24.82 -3.25
C ILE A 126 18.08 -25.46 -1.94
N CYS A 127 19.19 -25.00 -1.39
CA CYS A 127 19.63 -25.29 -0.03
C CYS A 127 19.02 -24.28 0.93
N THR A 128 18.33 -24.73 1.96
CA THR A 128 17.82 -23.86 3.03
C THR A 128 18.84 -23.78 4.16
N LEU A 129 19.11 -22.59 4.66
CA LEU A 129 19.90 -22.34 5.87
C LEU A 129 19.05 -21.53 6.85
N CYS A 130 18.68 -22.14 7.98
CA CYS A 130 17.95 -21.46 9.04
C CYS A 130 18.92 -20.73 9.95
N MET A 131 18.63 -19.47 10.27
CA MET A 131 19.41 -18.69 11.22
C MET A 131 19.19 -19.20 12.67
N PRO A 132 20.18 -19.04 13.56
CA PRO A 132 19.98 -19.29 14.99
C PRO A 132 18.80 -18.47 15.55
N PRO A 133 18.08 -19.00 16.56
CA PRO A 133 17.01 -18.25 17.21
C PRO A 133 17.45 -16.86 17.67
N HIS A 134 16.55 -15.89 17.59
CA HIS A 134 16.76 -14.49 18.03
C HIS A 134 17.93 -13.74 17.36
N SER A 135 18.45 -14.21 16.22
CA SER A 135 19.61 -13.61 15.54
C SER A 135 19.28 -12.78 14.29
N SER A 136 18.00 -12.60 13.93
CA SER A 136 17.62 -11.90 12.68
C SER A 136 18.16 -10.47 12.60
N HIS A 137 18.15 -9.75 13.72
CA HIS A 137 18.72 -8.39 13.85
C HIS A 137 20.23 -8.30 13.61
N LEU A 138 20.92 -9.44 13.53
CA LEU A 138 22.36 -9.53 13.27
C LEU A 138 22.66 -10.14 11.91
N LEU A 139 21.98 -11.25 11.57
CA LEU A 139 22.33 -12.10 10.44
C LEU A 139 21.39 -11.96 9.24
N GLN A 140 20.20 -11.38 9.41
CA GLN A 140 19.23 -11.26 8.32
C GLN A 140 19.43 -9.92 7.59
N PRO A 141 19.89 -9.90 6.31
CA PRO A 141 20.10 -8.64 5.60
C PRO A 141 18.84 -7.77 5.53
N LEU A 142 17.67 -8.39 5.40
CA LEU A 142 16.40 -7.66 5.39
C LEU A 142 16.19 -6.85 6.69
N ASP A 143 16.42 -7.43 7.86
CA ASP A 143 16.28 -6.74 9.15
C ASP A 143 17.42 -5.74 9.41
N VAL A 144 18.66 -6.13 9.09
CA VAL A 144 19.86 -5.31 9.33
C VAL A 144 19.84 -4.00 8.53
N GLY A 145 19.31 -4.04 7.29
CA GLY A 145 19.33 -2.90 6.38
C GLY A 145 17.97 -2.52 5.83
N CYS A 146 17.40 -3.35 4.96
CA CYS A 146 16.31 -2.95 4.06
C CYS A 146 15.02 -2.56 4.79
N PHE A 147 14.59 -3.32 5.80
CA PHE A 147 13.33 -3.07 6.50
C PHE A 147 13.36 -1.81 7.35
N SER A 148 14.51 -1.40 7.89
CA SER A 148 14.62 -0.12 8.60
C SER A 148 14.38 1.07 7.65
N LEU A 149 14.97 1.00 6.44
CA LEU A 149 14.78 1.99 5.39
C LEU A 149 13.33 2.01 4.88
N LEU A 150 12.75 0.82 4.67
CA LEU A 150 11.36 0.65 4.28
C LEU A 150 10.40 1.26 5.30
N LYS A 151 10.57 0.97 6.59
CA LYS A 151 9.76 1.55 7.67
C LYS A 151 9.83 3.07 7.66
N ARG A 152 11.01 3.64 7.47
CA ARG A 152 11.21 5.10 7.39
C ARG A 152 10.57 5.69 6.14
N ALA A 153 10.78 5.10 4.97
CA ALA A 153 10.20 5.56 3.71
C ALA A 153 8.67 5.50 3.76
N TYR A 154 8.11 4.37 4.19
CA TYR A 154 6.67 4.19 4.35
C TYR A 154 6.08 5.15 5.37
N SER A 155 6.77 5.41 6.49
CA SER A 155 6.32 6.43 7.45
C SER A 155 6.17 7.81 6.81
N ARG A 156 7.09 8.20 5.90
CA ARG A 156 6.99 9.48 5.15
C ARG A 156 5.79 9.49 4.21
N GLU A 157 5.50 8.38 3.54
CA GLU A 157 4.31 8.26 2.68
C GLU A 157 3.02 8.41 3.50
N ILE A 158 2.97 7.80 4.69
CA ILE A 158 1.82 7.94 5.60
C ILE A 158 1.71 9.37 6.14
N GLU A 159 2.81 10.01 6.52
CA GLU A 159 2.82 11.42 6.92
C GLU A 159 2.34 12.34 5.78
N ALA A 160 2.66 12.03 4.53
CA ALA A 160 2.13 12.76 3.38
C ALA A 160 0.62 12.58 3.24
N LEU A 161 0.10 11.34 3.34
CA LEU A 161 -1.34 11.07 3.29
C LEU A 161 -2.10 11.77 4.43
N ILE A 162 -1.57 11.76 5.65
CA ILE A 162 -2.14 12.47 6.81
C ILE A 162 -2.18 13.97 6.56
N ARG A 163 -1.09 14.54 6.01
CA ARG A 163 -1.09 15.94 5.58
C ARG A 163 -2.25 16.15 4.60
N HIS A 164 -2.61 15.23 3.73
CA HIS A 164 -3.77 15.39 2.84
C HIS A 164 -5.13 15.03 3.46
N HIS A 165 -5.25 15.00 4.80
CA HIS A 165 -6.46 14.63 5.54
C HIS A 165 -6.94 13.19 5.28
N ILE A 166 -6.07 12.32 4.77
CA ILE A 166 -6.34 10.88 4.64
C ILE A 166 -5.82 10.19 5.90
N ASN A 167 -6.69 10.11 6.91
CA ASN A 167 -6.35 9.58 8.23
C ASN A 167 -6.61 8.07 8.38
N HIS A 168 -7.28 7.47 7.41
CA HIS A 168 -7.58 6.03 7.38
C HIS A 168 -6.93 5.39 6.17
N ILE A 169 -5.92 4.57 6.43
CA ILE A 169 -5.17 3.86 5.40
C ILE A 169 -5.84 2.52 5.16
N THR A 170 -6.56 2.37 4.05
CA THR A 170 -7.08 1.07 3.62
C THR A 170 -6.04 0.37 2.74
N LYS A 171 -6.32 -0.87 2.32
CA LYS A 171 -5.50 -1.59 1.33
C LYS A 171 -5.29 -0.80 0.03
N LEU A 172 -6.22 0.08 -0.34
CA LEU A 172 -6.10 0.93 -1.54
C LEU A 172 -5.09 2.05 -1.37
N GLU A 173 -4.97 2.64 -0.18
CA GLU A 173 -3.93 3.62 0.14
C GLU A 173 -2.59 2.93 0.42
N PHE A 174 -2.62 1.75 1.05
CA PHE A 174 -1.43 0.94 1.35
C PHE A 174 -0.63 0.60 0.10
N LEU A 175 -1.26 0.06 -0.95
CA LEU A 175 -0.56 -0.43 -2.15
C LEU A 175 0.35 0.63 -2.81
N PRO A 176 -0.13 1.83 -3.18
CA PRO A 176 0.71 2.86 -3.77
C PRO A 176 1.75 3.42 -2.79
N ALA A 177 1.41 3.60 -1.52
CA ALA A 177 2.37 4.06 -0.51
C ALA A 177 3.49 3.02 -0.28
N PHE A 178 3.14 1.73 -0.24
CA PHE A 178 4.10 0.65 -0.14
C PHE A 178 4.97 0.55 -1.38
N LYS A 179 4.43 0.71 -2.59
CA LYS A 179 5.21 0.79 -3.85
C LYS A 179 6.26 1.91 -3.80
N ALA A 180 5.85 3.13 -3.43
CA ALA A 180 6.76 4.25 -3.33
C ALA A 180 7.89 3.98 -2.31
N ALA A 181 7.54 3.44 -1.14
CA ALA A 181 8.49 3.09 -0.11
C ALA A 181 9.43 1.94 -0.54
N PHE A 182 8.89 0.92 -1.22
CA PHE A 182 9.63 -0.23 -1.72
C PHE A 182 10.72 0.22 -2.71
N ASN A 183 10.36 1.04 -3.70
CA ASN A 183 11.28 1.53 -4.72
C ASN A 183 12.42 2.38 -4.12
N GLN A 184 12.13 3.15 -3.05
CA GLN A 184 13.16 3.94 -2.35
C GLN A 184 14.09 3.07 -1.49
N SER A 185 13.64 1.90 -1.04
CA SER A 185 14.32 1.12 0.00
C SER A 185 15.11 -0.06 -0.56
N PHE A 186 14.57 -0.76 -1.56
CA PHE A 186 15.16 -1.97 -2.15
C PHE A 186 16.04 -1.64 -3.36
N THR A 187 16.96 -0.69 -3.20
CA THR A 187 17.98 -0.35 -4.20
C THR A 187 19.16 -1.33 -4.13
N SER A 188 19.90 -1.47 -5.22
CA SER A 188 21.09 -2.34 -5.24
C SER A 188 22.12 -1.97 -4.18
N ALA A 189 22.40 -0.68 -4.02
CA ALA A 189 23.31 -0.20 -2.99
C ALA A 189 22.85 -0.58 -1.57
N ASN A 190 21.57 -0.40 -1.25
CA ASN A 190 21.03 -0.72 0.07
C ASN A 190 21.08 -2.23 0.35
N ILE A 191 20.72 -3.05 -0.65
CA ILE A 191 20.74 -4.51 -0.53
C ILE A 191 22.18 -5.01 -0.33
N CYS A 192 23.13 -4.59 -1.16
CA CYS A 192 24.53 -4.97 -1.01
C CYS A 192 25.10 -4.53 0.34
N SER A 193 24.77 -3.31 0.79
CA SER A 193 25.15 -2.83 2.12
C SER A 193 24.55 -3.66 3.24
N ALA A 194 23.32 -4.16 3.07
CA ALA A 194 22.66 -5.00 4.06
C ALA A 194 23.33 -6.38 4.18
N PHE A 195 23.73 -6.99 3.06
CA PHE A 195 24.51 -8.25 3.07
C PHE A 195 25.87 -8.07 3.73
N ARG A 196 26.54 -6.94 3.49
CA ARG A 196 27.81 -6.58 4.15
C ARG A 196 27.60 -6.37 5.65
N GLY A 197 26.56 -5.65 6.05
CA GLY A 197 26.24 -5.37 7.46
C GLY A 197 25.86 -6.61 8.27
N ALA A 198 25.32 -7.64 7.60
CA ALA A 198 25.06 -8.96 8.16
C ALA A 198 26.29 -9.90 8.11
N GLY A 199 27.43 -9.43 7.56
CA GLY A 199 28.66 -10.21 7.47
C GLY A 199 28.58 -11.41 6.53
N LEU A 200 27.61 -11.46 5.61
CA LEU A 200 27.39 -12.61 4.72
C LEU A 200 28.14 -12.48 3.40
N VAL A 201 28.15 -11.28 2.80
CA VAL A 201 28.85 -11.02 1.52
C VAL A 201 29.56 -9.65 1.56
N PRO A 202 30.90 -9.63 1.56
CA PRO A 202 31.79 -10.78 1.76
C PRO A 202 31.57 -11.43 3.14
N LEU A 203 31.93 -12.71 3.28
CA LEU A 203 31.81 -13.42 4.55
C LEU A 203 32.78 -12.81 5.57
N GLN A 204 32.23 -12.11 6.56
CA GLN A 204 32.97 -11.38 7.59
C GLN A 204 32.30 -11.59 8.96
N PRO A 205 32.64 -12.69 9.66
CA PRO A 205 32.03 -13.01 10.95
C PRO A 205 32.26 -11.93 12.03
N ASP A 206 33.42 -11.26 12.01
CA ASP A 206 33.80 -10.27 13.01
C ASP A 206 32.83 -9.07 13.09
N VAL A 207 32.23 -8.68 11.96
CA VAL A 207 31.22 -7.61 11.88
C VAL A 207 29.98 -7.93 12.72
N VAL A 208 29.68 -9.22 12.89
CA VAL A 208 28.56 -9.71 13.69
C VAL A 208 29.01 -9.94 15.13
N LEU A 209 30.15 -10.60 15.32
CA LEU A 209 30.68 -10.94 16.64
C LEU A 209 30.97 -9.70 17.49
N SER A 210 31.49 -8.62 16.90
CA SER A 210 31.78 -7.38 17.62
C SER A 210 30.53 -6.69 18.18
N LYS A 211 29.33 -7.00 17.66
CA LYS A 211 28.06 -6.42 18.15
C LYS A 211 27.52 -7.14 19.38
N LEU A 212 28.06 -8.31 19.71
CA LEU A 212 27.67 -9.07 20.90
C LEU A 212 28.31 -8.48 22.17
N ASP A 213 29.33 -7.64 22.03
CA ASP A 213 30.00 -6.97 23.14
C ASP A 213 29.36 -5.59 23.41
N VAL A 214 28.43 -5.54 24.38
CA VAL A 214 27.59 -4.35 24.63
C VAL A 214 28.30 -3.39 25.57
N GLN A 215 28.80 -2.26 25.03
CA GLN A 215 29.25 -1.12 25.83
C GLN A 215 28.12 -0.07 25.96
N LEU A 216 27.66 0.17 27.19
CA LEU A 216 26.69 1.23 27.49
C LEU A 216 27.35 2.61 27.36
N ARG A 217 26.78 3.50 26.53
CA ARG A 217 27.19 4.91 26.43
C ARG A 217 26.11 5.84 26.96
N THR A 218 26.50 6.75 27.85
CA THR A 218 25.63 7.81 28.38
C THR A 218 25.57 8.98 27.38
N PRO A 219 24.38 9.48 26.99
CA PRO A 219 24.26 10.61 26.07
C PRO A 219 24.73 11.92 26.73
N THR A 220 25.39 12.78 25.94
CA THR A 220 25.90 14.09 26.34
C THR A 220 24.75 15.07 26.65
N PRO A 221 24.79 15.82 27.77
CA PRO A 221 23.75 16.79 28.10
C PRO A 221 23.71 17.95 27.10
N ALA A 222 22.50 18.44 26.88
CA ALA A 222 22.19 19.47 25.91
C ALA A 222 22.55 20.88 26.41
N ALA A 223 23.10 21.71 25.52
CA ALA A 223 23.36 23.13 25.77
C ALA A 223 22.07 23.94 26.01
N LEU A 224 22.18 24.93 26.90
CA LEU A 224 21.13 25.87 27.32
C LEU A 224 20.75 26.87 26.20
N PRO A 225 19.49 27.34 26.14
CA PRO A 225 19.06 28.32 25.13
C PRO A 225 19.55 29.74 25.44
N GLU A 226 19.88 30.52 24.40
CA GLU A 226 20.21 31.95 24.50
C GLU A 226 18.97 32.82 24.79
N ALA A 227 19.21 33.96 25.45
CA ALA A 227 18.16 34.86 25.94
C ALA A 227 17.49 35.68 24.83
N PRO A 228 16.18 35.98 24.92
CA PRO A 228 15.47 36.79 23.92
C PRO A 228 15.85 38.27 23.97
N TRP A 229 16.02 38.89 22.79
CA TRP A 229 16.28 40.33 22.62
C TRP A 229 15.10 41.21 23.11
N GLN A 230 15.41 42.35 23.75
CA GLN A 230 14.44 43.37 24.20
C GLN A 230 14.66 44.71 23.48
N ALA A 231 13.57 45.38 23.09
CA ALA A 231 13.61 46.71 22.50
C ALA A 231 13.91 47.78 23.57
N ARG A 232 14.90 48.65 23.33
CA ARG A 232 15.23 49.81 24.18
C ARG A 232 15.23 51.09 23.35
N THR A 233 14.84 52.21 23.96
CA THR A 233 14.90 53.53 23.34
C THR A 233 16.35 53.91 23.02
N PRO A 234 16.69 54.24 21.77
CA PRO A 234 18.06 54.64 21.41
C PRO A 234 18.41 56.00 22.02
N SER A 235 19.63 56.12 22.54
CA SER A 235 20.08 57.30 23.31
C SER A 235 20.90 58.28 22.47
N ASN A 236 21.28 57.90 21.23
CA ASN A 236 22.06 58.72 20.31
C ASN A 236 21.75 58.40 18.83
N VAL A 237 22.22 59.26 17.93
CA VAL A 237 21.97 59.16 16.47
C VAL A 237 22.54 57.87 15.87
N ARG A 238 23.71 57.40 16.32
CA ARG A 238 24.30 56.15 15.84
C ARG A 238 23.47 54.92 16.22
N GLU A 239 22.94 54.89 17.44
CA GLU A 239 22.01 53.86 17.89
C GLU A 239 20.71 53.88 17.10
N LEU A 240 20.20 55.07 16.76
CA LEU A 240 19.00 55.22 15.92
C LEU A 240 19.23 54.69 14.50
N GLU A 241 20.38 54.98 13.89
CA GLU A 241 20.76 54.46 12.56
C GLU A 241 20.93 52.93 12.56
N ALA A 242 21.59 52.38 13.57
CA ALA A 242 21.75 50.94 13.74
C ALA A 242 20.40 50.23 13.95
N GLN A 243 19.52 50.79 14.78
CA GLN A 243 18.16 50.26 14.98
C GLN A 243 17.32 50.36 13.69
N SER A 244 17.41 51.48 12.95
CA SER A 244 16.71 51.66 11.68
C SER A 244 17.14 50.64 10.62
N THR A 245 18.45 50.39 10.52
CA THR A 245 19.03 49.38 9.63
C THR A 245 18.54 47.98 9.99
N LEU A 246 18.57 47.63 11.28
CA LEU A 246 18.06 46.35 11.78
C LEU A 246 16.56 46.16 11.51
N ILE A 247 15.74 47.20 11.71
CA ILE A 247 14.30 47.16 11.40
C ILE A 247 14.08 46.92 9.91
N ARG A 248 14.82 47.62 9.04
CA ARG A 248 14.73 47.45 7.59
C ARG A 248 15.10 46.04 7.15
N GLU A 249 16.16 45.46 7.72
CA GLU A 249 16.54 44.06 7.46
C GLU A 249 15.48 43.07 7.97
N ARG A 250 14.90 43.30 9.15
CA ARG A 250 13.81 42.46 9.68
C ARG A 250 12.57 42.53 8.79
N LEU A 251 12.22 43.69 8.25
CA LEU A 251 11.11 43.85 7.31
C LEU A 251 11.38 43.11 5.99
N LYS A 252 12.60 43.19 5.45
CA LYS A 252 13.00 42.40 4.27
C LYS A 252 12.88 40.90 4.52
N LYS A 253 13.44 40.40 5.63
CA LYS A 253 13.31 39.00 6.04
C LYS A 253 11.85 38.60 6.24
N GLY A 254 11.03 39.49 6.81
CA GLY A 254 9.59 39.28 6.96
C GLY A 254 8.88 39.11 5.61
N ALA A 255 9.21 39.96 4.63
CA ALA A 255 8.67 39.85 3.27
C ALA A 255 9.10 38.55 2.57
N GLU A 256 10.36 38.15 2.69
CA GLU A 256 10.87 36.88 2.16
C GLU A 256 10.15 35.67 2.78
N VAL A 257 9.96 35.68 4.10
CA VAL A 257 9.20 34.63 4.81
C VAL A 257 7.75 34.59 4.35
N MET A 258 7.10 35.74 4.13
CA MET A 258 5.73 35.80 3.61
C MET A 258 5.63 35.25 2.18
N MET A 259 6.58 35.59 1.30
CA MET A 259 6.62 35.07 -0.07
C MET A 259 6.82 33.55 -0.09
N LEU A 260 7.78 33.04 0.69
CA LEU A 260 7.99 31.60 0.84
C LEU A 260 6.75 30.90 1.42
N SER A 261 6.11 31.51 2.41
CA SER A 261 4.86 31.00 2.98
C SER A 261 3.73 30.93 1.95
N ALA A 262 3.59 31.94 1.08
CA ALA A 262 2.62 31.95 0.00
C ALA A 262 2.89 30.87 -1.06
N GLU A 263 4.15 30.59 -1.38
CA GLU A 263 4.53 29.47 -2.25
C GLU A 263 4.21 28.11 -1.60
N LEU A 264 4.60 27.91 -0.34
CA LEU A 264 4.27 26.71 0.43
C LEU A 264 2.74 26.49 0.53
N MET A 265 1.96 27.57 0.67
CA MET A 265 0.50 27.50 0.67
C MET A 265 -0.08 27.09 -0.70
N ARG A 266 0.47 27.62 -1.81
CA ARG A 266 0.06 27.21 -3.16
C ARG A 266 0.36 25.74 -3.43
N ASP A 267 1.56 25.28 -3.08
CA ASP A 267 1.94 23.86 -3.16
C ASP A 267 1.04 22.98 -2.29
N ARG A 268 0.65 23.49 -1.12
CA ARG A 268 -0.25 22.80 -0.21
C ARG A 268 -1.65 22.62 -0.79
N ILE A 269 -2.22 23.67 -1.38
CA ILE A 269 -3.55 23.64 -2.00
C ILE A 269 -3.56 22.68 -3.18
N THR A 270 -2.61 22.82 -4.10
CA THR A 270 -2.51 21.92 -5.27
C THR A 270 -2.31 20.46 -4.86
N GLY A 271 -1.52 20.21 -3.82
CA GLY A 271 -1.36 18.87 -3.26
C GLY A 271 -2.65 18.32 -2.65
N LEU A 272 -3.42 19.16 -1.95
CA LEU A 272 -4.73 18.77 -1.38
C LEU A 272 -5.76 18.46 -2.46
N GLU A 273 -5.82 19.25 -3.52
CA GLU A 273 -6.73 19.02 -4.66
C GLU A 273 -6.47 17.67 -5.31
N ARG A 274 -5.22 17.39 -5.70
CA ARG A 274 -4.83 16.09 -6.29
C ARG A 274 -5.14 14.91 -5.37
N ALA A 275 -4.85 15.04 -4.07
CA ALA A 275 -5.12 13.99 -3.11
C ALA A 275 -6.62 13.73 -2.93
N ASN A 276 -7.44 14.79 -2.93
CA ASN A 276 -8.89 14.70 -2.82
C ASN A 276 -9.51 14.05 -4.07
N GLU A 277 -9.02 14.40 -5.26
CA GLU A 277 -9.41 13.74 -6.52
C GLU A 277 -9.10 12.24 -6.48
N ALA A 278 -7.87 11.87 -6.11
CA ALA A 278 -7.46 10.47 -6.00
C ALA A 278 -8.29 9.69 -4.97
N ALA A 279 -8.55 10.29 -3.80
CA ALA A 279 -9.39 9.69 -2.77
C ALA A 279 -10.84 9.52 -3.23
N SER A 280 -11.38 10.51 -3.94
CA SER A 280 -12.73 10.46 -4.51
C SER A 280 -12.84 9.38 -5.59
N ALA A 281 -11.87 9.31 -6.50
CA ALA A 281 -11.79 8.26 -7.51
C ALA A 281 -11.75 6.87 -6.88
N ARG A 282 -10.96 6.66 -5.81
CA ARG A 282 -10.91 5.39 -5.07
C ARG A 282 -12.24 5.05 -4.39
N LYS A 283 -12.93 6.03 -3.80
CA LYS A 283 -14.25 5.83 -3.18
C LYS A 283 -15.31 5.39 -4.20
N GLN A 284 -15.24 5.89 -5.43
CA GLN A 284 -16.16 5.52 -6.50
C GLN A 284 -15.87 4.14 -7.13
N ARG A 285 -14.71 3.53 -6.87
CA ARG A 285 -14.35 2.21 -7.44
C ARG A 285 -15.26 1.11 -6.88
N LYS A 286 -15.86 0.35 -7.80
CA LYS A 286 -16.60 -0.88 -7.46
C LYS A 286 -15.64 -1.91 -6.83
N LYS A 287 -16.04 -2.43 -5.66
CA LYS A 287 -15.30 -3.48 -4.91
C LYS A 287 -15.93 -4.85 -5.14
N LYS A 288 -15.89 -5.33 -6.40
CA LYS A 288 -16.42 -6.65 -6.76
C LYS A 288 -15.45 -7.74 -6.27
N ARG A 289 -15.98 -8.84 -5.76
CA ARG A 289 -15.19 -10.04 -5.46
C ARG A 289 -14.78 -10.71 -6.77
N ILE A 290 -13.48 -10.94 -6.96
CA ILE A 290 -12.96 -11.53 -8.20
C ILE A 290 -12.49 -12.97 -8.03
N GLN A 291 -11.95 -13.30 -6.85
CA GLN A 291 -11.53 -14.65 -6.51
C GLN A 291 -11.66 -14.87 -5.00
N GLN A 292 -12.05 -16.08 -4.59
CA GLN A 292 -12.02 -16.50 -3.20
C GLN A 292 -10.68 -17.17 -2.90
N ARG A 293 -10.01 -16.72 -1.84
CA ARG A 293 -8.73 -17.25 -1.35
C ARG A 293 -7.63 -17.27 -2.42
N GLY A 294 -6.48 -17.85 -2.06
CA GLY A 294 -5.36 -18.05 -2.97
C GLY A 294 -4.55 -16.79 -3.27
N VAL A 295 -3.70 -16.90 -4.28
CA VAL A 295 -2.73 -15.89 -4.70
C VAL A 295 -3.06 -15.46 -6.12
N LEU A 296 -2.99 -14.16 -6.37
CA LEU A 296 -3.12 -13.56 -7.69
C LEU A 296 -1.98 -12.57 -7.88
N THR A 297 -1.32 -12.64 -9.02
CA THR A 297 -0.44 -11.54 -9.43
C THR A 297 -1.29 -10.35 -9.85
N LYS A 298 -0.73 -9.14 -9.75
CA LYS A 298 -1.40 -7.94 -10.25
C LYS A 298 -1.84 -8.11 -11.70
N GLY A 299 -0.96 -8.62 -12.55
CA GLY A 299 -1.22 -8.87 -13.96
C GLY A 299 -2.37 -9.85 -14.18
N ALA A 300 -2.37 -11.00 -13.50
CA ALA A 300 -3.46 -11.97 -13.61
C ALA A 300 -4.80 -11.39 -13.12
N GLY A 301 -4.77 -10.56 -12.07
CA GLY A 301 -5.96 -9.87 -11.61
C GLY A 301 -6.49 -8.83 -12.60
N GLU A 302 -5.61 -8.10 -13.29
CA GLU A 302 -5.99 -7.22 -14.41
C GLU A 302 -6.62 -8.00 -15.55
N ASP A 303 -6.02 -9.12 -15.96
CA ASP A 303 -6.53 -9.96 -17.04
C ASP A 303 -7.93 -10.50 -16.73
N ILE A 304 -8.19 -10.90 -15.47
CA ILE A 304 -9.54 -11.30 -15.00
C ILE A 304 -10.54 -10.14 -15.12
N LEU A 305 -10.11 -8.90 -14.82
CA LEU A 305 -10.99 -7.74 -14.93
C LEU A 305 -11.32 -7.43 -16.39
N THR A 306 -10.31 -7.41 -17.26
CA THR A 306 -10.47 -7.18 -18.70
C THR A 306 -11.38 -8.25 -19.32
N GLN A 307 -11.17 -9.53 -19.00
CA GLN A 307 -12.02 -10.61 -19.49
C GLN A 307 -13.48 -10.45 -19.05
N ARG A 308 -13.71 -10.05 -17.78
CA ARG A 308 -15.07 -9.82 -17.28
C ARG A 308 -15.75 -8.62 -17.94
N GLU A 309 -15.00 -7.57 -18.26
CA GLU A 309 -15.50 -6.39 -18.96
C GLU A 309 -15.85 -6.76 -20.41
N ALA A 310 -14.99 -7.51 -21.11
CA ALA A 310 -15.28 -8.05 -22.44
C ALA A 310 -16.53 -8.96 -22.46
N ASN A 311 -16.64 -9.91 -21.52
CA ASN A 311 -17.81 -10.80 -21.44
C ASN A 311 -19.11 -10.03 -21.13
N GLN A 312 -19.05 -8.95 -20.32
CA GLN A 312 -20.21 -8.09 -20.06
C GLN A 312 -20.64 -7.32 -21.31
N GLN A 313 -19.67 -6.86 -22.11
CA GLN A 313 -19.93 -6.17 -23.36
C GLN A 313 -20.60 -7.11 -24.37
N ILE A 314 -20.03 -8.31 -24.57
CA ILE A 314 -20.61 -9.34 -25.46
C ILE A 314 -22.05 -9.67 -25.03
N ALA A 315 -22.28 -9.92 -23.74
CA ALA A 315 -23.62 -10.21 -23.24
C ALA A 315 -24.62 -9.04 -23.40
N CYS A 316 -24.14 -7.79 -23.44
CA CYS A 316 -24.97 -6.62 -23.70
C CYS A 316 -25.33 -6.52 -25.19
N GLU A 317 -24.36 -6.76 -26.07
CA GLU A 317 -24.54 -6.77 -27.52
C GLU A 317 -25.45 -7.91 -27.98
N GLU A 318 -25.32 -9.11 -27.41
CA GLU A 318 -26.23 -10.24 -27.68
C GLU A 318 -27.68 -9.93 -27.29
N ARG A 319 -27.90 -9.22 -26.18
CA ARG A 319 -29.25 -8.79 -25.77
C ARG A 319 -29.84 -7.76 -26.73
N GLN A 320 -29.02 -6.81 -27.19
CA GLN A 320 -29.45 -5.78 -28.14
C GLN A 320 -29.67 -6.36 -29.56
N GLY A 321 -28.86 -7.33 -29.99
CA GLY A 321 -29.03 -8.05 -31.25
C GLY A 321 -30.23 -9.01 -31.23
N GLY A 322 -30.55 -9.60 -30.07
CA GLY A 322 -31.77 -10.39 -29.85
C GLY A 322 -33.05 -9.55 -29.93
N GLU A 323 -33.02 -8.29 -29.49
CA GLU A 323 -34.14 -7.36 -29.62
C GLU A 323 -34.37 -6.90 -31.08
N GLN A 324 -33.34 -6.90 -31.94
CA GLN A 324 -33.47 -6.55 -33.35
C GLN A 324 -33.90 -7.71 -34.26
N SER A 325 -33.66 -8.96 -33.86
CA SER A 325 -34.06 -10.17 -34.61
C SER A 325 -35.36 -10.81 -34.11
N GLY A 326 -35.84 -10.40 -32.93
CA GLY A 326 -37.17 -10.75 -32.45
C GLY A 326 -38.23 -9.94 -33.17
N VAL A 327 -38.83 -10.51 -34.23
CA VAL A 327 -40.19 -10.14 -34.66
C VAL A 327 -41.04 -10.11 -33.40
N SER A 328 -41.41 -8.91 -32.96
CA SER A 328 -42.31 -8.71 -31.84
C SER A 328 -43.56 -9.52 -32.13
N ARG A 329 -43.70 -10.68 -31.48
CA ARG A 329 -45.00 -11.33 -31.30
C ARG A 329 -45.76 -10.40 -30.37
N GLN A 330 -46.24 -9.28 -30.91
CA GLN A 330 -47.37 -8.56 -30.35
C GLN A 330 -48.42 -9.64 -30.13
N ALA A 331 -48.70 -9.95 -28.87
CA ALA A 331 -49.80 -10.83 -28.52
C ALA A 331 -51.05 -10.19 -29.12
N LEU A 332 -51.50 -10.71 -30.27
CA LEU A 332 -52.66 -10.21 -30.98
C LEU A 332 -53.80 -10.16 -29.97
N ALA A 333 -54.29 -8.95 -29.67
CA ALA A 333 -55.34 -8.75 -28.69
C ALA A 333 -56.54 -9.62 -29.08
N ARG A 334 -56.93 -10.52 -28.19
CA ARG A 334 -58.09 -11.41 -28.37
C ARG A 334 -59.35 -10.67 -27.95
N CYS A 335 -60.41 -10.80 -28.72
CA CYS A 335 -61.72 -10.28 -28.38
C CYS A 335 -62.17 -10.86 -27.02
N LYS A 336 -62.53 -10.01 -26.06
CA LYS A 336 -62.97 -10.49 -24.72
C LYS A 336 -64.26 -11.30 -24.76
N ARG A 337 -65.05 -11.22 -25.84
CA ARG A 337 -66.33 -11.92 -26.01
C ARG A 337 -66.18 -13.33 -26.58
N CYS A 338 -65.39 -13.51 -27.65
CA CYS A 338 -65.22 -14.80 -28.33
C CYS A 338 -63.79 -15.37 -28.29
N ARG A 339 -62.83 -14.64 -27.72
CA ARG A 339 -61.40 -14.99 -27.60
C ARG A 339 -60.64 -15.17 -28.93
N GLU A 340 -61.24 -14.79 -30.06
CA GLU A 340 -60.57 -14.77 -31.37
C GLU A 340 -59.75 -13.48 -31.57
N THR A 341 -58.68 -13.55 -32.37
CA THR A 341 -57.81 -12.42 -32.72
C THR A 341 -58.33 -11.68 -33.96
N GLY A 342 -58.11 -10.36 -34.05
CA GLY A 342 -58.42 -9.57 -35.26
C GLY A 342 -59.61 -8.62 -35.14
N HIS A 343 -60.32 -8.59 -34.00
CA HIS A 343 -61.37 -7.61 -33.71
C HIS A 343 -61.52 -7.42 -32.19
N ASN A 344 -62.26 -6.39 -31.76
CA ASN A 344 -62.48 -6.09 -30.34
C ASN A 344 -63.93 -6.39 -29.92
N SER A 345 -64.22 -6.36 -28.61
CA SER A 345 -65.55 -6.71 -28.07
C SER A 345 -66.69 -5.83 -28.58
N ARG A 346 -66.41 -4.61 -29.06
CA ARG A 346 -67.43 -3.68 -29.60
C ARG A 346 -67.81 -3.99 -31.06
N THR A 347 -66.97 -4.74 -31.76
CA THR A 347 -67.15 -5.12 -33.18
C THR A 347 -67.41 -6.63 -33.34
N CYS A 348 -67.58 -7.34 -32.23
CA CYS A 348 -67.82 -8.77 -32.20
C CYS A 348 -69.26 -9.10 -32.62
N LYS A 349 -69.41 -9.78 -33.76
CA LYS A 349 -70.69 -10.19 -34.34
C LYS A 349 -71.28 -11.49 -33.76
N LYS A 350 -70.62 -12.11 -32.77
CA LYS A 350 -71.19 -13.26 -32.04
C LYS A 350 -72.13 -12.73 -30.95
N ASP A 351 -73.42 -12.76 -31.25
CA ASP A 351 -74.48 -12.52 -30.26
C ASP A 351 -74.55 -13.71 -29.29
N THR A 352 -74.60 -13.39 -28.00
CA THR A 352 -74.89 -14.34 -26.94
C THR A 352 -76.31 -14.82 -27.11
N LEU A 353 -76.48 -16.07 -27.56
CA LEU A 353 -77.73 -16.79 -27.37
C LEU A 353 -77.86 -17.08 -25.88
N ASP A 354 -78.88 -16.48 -25.27
CA ASP A 354 -79.41 -16.83 -23.95
C ASP A 354 -79.73 -18.32 -23.89
N THR A 355 -79.56 -18.94 -22.72
CA THR A 355 -80.51 -19.94 -22.22
C THR A 355 -80.30 -20.23 -20.73
N VAL A 356 -81.30 -19.76 -19.97
CA VAL A 356 -81.91 -20.29 -18.72
C VAL A 356 -81.05 -20.55 -17.50
#